data_AF-A0A1G0Z7V8-F1
#
_entry.id   AF-A0A1G0Z7V8-F1
#
_cell.length_a   1.000
_cell.length_b   1.000
_cell.length_c   1.000
_cell.angle_alpha   90.00
_cell.angle_beta   90.00
_cell.angle_gamma   90.00
#
_symmetry.space_group_name_H-M   'P 1'
#
loop_
_entity.id
_entity.type
_entity.pdbx_description
1 polymer ?
#
loop_
_entity_poly.entity_id
_entity_poly.type
_entity_poly.pdbx_seq_one_letter_code
_entity_poly.pdbx_strand_id
1 'polypeptide(L)' 'MPSLVIKHLPPEIHKRLKEEARKNHRSMTKQAITELETALLHIRPIRDFKPYRIDFKIDDGFLNAAKRWGRK' A
#
# COMPACT_ATOMS: atom_id res chain seq x y z
N MET A 1 -11.71 8.03 -18.13
CA MET A 1 -11.18 6.92 -17.32
C MET A 1 -12.02 5.69 -17.59
N PRO A 2 -11.43 4.52 -17.88
CA PRO A 2 -12.20 3.29 -18.04
C PRO A 2 -12.92 2.95 -16.72
N SER A 3 -14.17 2.52 -16.82
CA SER A 3 -14.94 2.01 -15.68
C SER A 3 -15.17 0.51 -15.86
N LEU A 4 -15.08 -0.24 -14.76
CA LEU A 4 -15.29 -1.68 -14.74
C LEU A 4 -16.48 -2.01 -13.83
N VAL A 5 -17.45 -2.76 -14.36
CA VAL A 5 -18.60 -3.27 -13.61
C VAL A 5 -18.56 -4.79 -13.65
N ILE A 6 -18.41 -5.41 -12.49
CA ILE A 6 -18.45 -6.87 -12.36
C ILE A 6 -19.89 -7.27 -12.00
N LYS A 7 -20.61 -7.86 -12.95
CA LYS A 7 -21.96 -8.39 -12.72
C LYS A 7 -21.88 -9.81 -12.16
N HIS A 8 -22.88 -10.18 -11.37
CA HIS A 8 -23.01 -11.54 -10.78
C HIS A 8 -21.76 -11.99 -10.01
N LEU A 9 -21.15 -11.10 -9.22
CA LEU A 9 -20.04 -11.47 -8.38
C LEU A 9 -20.49 -12.51 -7.34
N PRO A 10 -19.78 -13.66 -7.21
CA PRO A 10 -20.14 -14.66 -6.22
C PRO A 10 -20.20 -14.05 -4.81
N PRO A 11 -21.22 -14.40 -4.00
CA PRO A 11 -21.46 -13.75 -2.71
C PRO A 11 -20.29 -13.92 -1.74
N GLU A 12 -19.59 -15.06 -1.81
CA GLU A 12 -18.39 -15.34 -1.02
C GLU A 12 -17.24 -14.38 -1.35
N ILE A 13 -17.02 -14.11 -2.64
CA ILE A 13 -16.00 -13.17 -3.10
C ILE A 13 -16.36 -11.77 -2.67
N HIS A 14 -17.62 -11.34 -2.85
CA HIS A 14 -18.08 -10.04 -2.39
C HIS A 14 -17.84 -9.83 -0.89
N LYS A 15 -18.16 -10.85 -0.07
CA LYS A 15 -17.95 -10.81 1.38
C LYS A 15 -16.47 -10.67 1.73
N ARG A 16 -15.61 -11.50 1.14
CA ARG A 16 -14.16 -11.46 1.38
C ARG A 16 -13.55 -10.12 0.97
N LEU A 17 -13.99 -9.57 -0.16
CA LEU A 17 -13.51 -8.29 -0.66
C LEU A 17 -13.91 -7.12 0.26
N LYS A 18 -15.10 -7.18 0.87
CA LYS A 18 -15.55 -6.22 1.88
C LYS A 18 -14.74 -6.33 3.18
N GLU A 19 -14.42 -7.54 3.62
CA GLU A 19 -13.60 -7.78 4.82
C GLU A 19 -12.17 -7.25 4.64
N GLU A 20 -11.53 -7.57 3.51
CA GLU A 20 -10.19 -7.06 3.17
C GLU A 20 -10.18 -5.53 3.00
N ALA A 21 -11.21 -4.95 2.38
CA ALA A 21 -11.32 -3.50 2.28
C ALA A 21 -11.36 -2.83 3.67
N ARG A 22 -12.11 -3.40 4.62
CA ARG A 22 -12.17 -2.90 6.00
C ARG A 22 -10.81 -3.02 6.70
N LYS A 23 -10.15 -4.17 6.55
CA LYS A 23 -8.82 -4.43 7.15
C LYS A 23 -7.75 -3.46 6.64
N ASN A 24 -7.78 -3.12 5.36
CA ASN A 24 -6.82 -2.23 4.72
C ASN A 24 -7.22 -0.75 4.76
N HIS A 25 -8.30 -0.40 5.48
CA HIS A 25 -8.84 0.98 5.55
C HIS A 25 -9.11 1.61 4.18
N ARG A 26 -9.65 0.82 3.24
CA ARG A 26 -9.95 1.22 1.86
C ARG A 26 -11.43 1.09 1.55
N SER A 27 -11.90 1.83 0.54
CA SER A 27 -13.20 1.55 -0.06
C SER A 27 -13.16 0.20 -0.80
N MET A 28 -14.33 -0.44 -0.94
CA MET A 28 -14.45 -1.72 -1.63
C MET A 28 -13.95 -1.64 -3.08
N THR A 29 -14.29 -0.56 -3.78
CA THR A 29 -13.81 -0.31 -5.16
C THR A 29 -12.28 -0.19 -5.22
N LYS A 30 -11.67 0.52 -4.27
CA LYS A 30 -10.21 0.66 -4.21
C LYS A 30 -9.52 -0.67 -3.89
N GLN A 31 -10.13 -1.49 -3.04
CA GLN A 31 -9.64 -2.85 -2.79
C GLN A 31 -9.72 -3.70 -4.07
N ALA A 32 -10.84 -3.69 -4.79
CA ALA A 32 -10.98 -4.45 -6.04
C ALA A 32 -9.93 -4.05 -7.08
N ILE A 33 -9.66 -2.75 -7.24
CA ILE A 33 -8.59 -2.25 -8.11
C ILE A 33 -7.23 -2.76 -7.63
N THR A 34 -6.94 -2.68 -6.33
CA THR A 34 -5.65 -3.14 -5.80
C THR A 34 -5.42 -4.63 -6.04
N GLU A 35 -6.46 -5.46 -5.86
CA GLU A 35 -6.36 -6.90 -6.13
C GLU A 35 -6.08 -7.17 -7.62
N LEU A 36 -6.75 -6.44 -8.52
CA LEU A 36 -6.51 -6.54 -9.96
C LEU A 36 -5.10 -6.08 -10.33
N GLU A 37 -4.63 -4.97 -9.77
CA GLU A 37 -3.26 -4.46 -9.97
C GLU A 37 -2.22 -5.47 -9.46
N THR A 38 -2.45 -6.05 -8.28
CA THR A 38 -1.54 -7.04 -7.67
C THR A 38 -1.46 -8.30 -8.54
N ALA A 39 -2.60 -8.78 -9.03
CA ALA A 39 -2.68 -9.99 -9.86
C ALA A 39 -2.10 -9.79 -11.27
N LEU A 40 -2.36 -8.64 -11.92
CA LEU A 40 -1.96 -8.40 -13.31
C LEU A 40 -0.55 -7.83 -13.43
N LEU A 41 -0.17 -6.91 -12.53
CA LEU A 41 1.11 -6.19 -12.60
C LEU A 41 2.18 -6.79 -11.69
N HIS A 42 1.85 -7.86 -10.95
CA HIS A 42 2.74 -8.47 -9.94
C HIS A 42 3.32 -7.44 -8.96
N ILE A 43 2.57 -6.36 -8.71
CA ILE A 43 2.98 -5.31 -7.78
C ILE A 43 3.01 -5.95 -6.40
N ARG A 44 4.22 -6.14 -5.86
CA ARG A 44 4.36 -6.64 -4.51
C ARG A 44 3.89 -5.55 -3.55
N PRO A 45 2.98 -5.85 -2.63
CA PRO A 45 2.66 -4.90 -1.58
C PRO A 45 3.96 -4.53 -0.86
N ILE A 46 4.17 -3.24 -0.68
CA ILE A 46 5.23 -2.74 0.19
C ILE A 46 4.96 -3.38 1.56
N ARG A 47 5.88 -4.23 2.01
CA ARG A 47 5.74 -4.90 3.29
C ARG A 47 5.56 -3.85 4.38
N ASP A 48 4.72 -4.13 5.36
CA ASP A 48 4.64 -3.30 6.56
C ASP A 48 6.04 -3.25 7.19
N PHE A 49 6.70 -2.11 7.05
CA PHE A 49 7.98 -1.89 7.70
C PHE A 49 7.68 -1.49 9.13
N LYS A 50 8.36 -2.14 10.08
CA LYS A 50 8.37 -1.64 11.46
C LYS A 50 8.95 -0.23 11.42
N PRO A 51 8.25 0.79 11.93
CA PRO A 51 8.79 2.13 12.02
C PRO A 51 10.15 2.07 12.72
N TYR A 52 11.18 2.62 12.10
CA TYR A 52 12.49 2.73 12.74
C TYR A 52 12.36 3.77 13.84
N ARG A 53 12.25 3.31 15.09
CA ARG A 53 12.27 4.19 16.26
C ARG A 53 13.72 4.56 16.52
N ILE A 54 13.97 5.86 16.44
CA ILE A 54 15.26 6.45 16.76
C ILE A 54 15.11 7.27 18.02
N ASP A 55 15.98 7.00 18.99
CA ASP A 55 15.98 7.66 20.30
C ASP A 55 16.79 8.96 20.30
N PHE A 56 17.45 9.29 19.19
CA PHE A 56 18.18 10.55 19.04
C PHE A 56 17.36 11.58 18.27
N LYS A 57 17.56 12.85 18.61
CA LYS A 57 16.93 13.98 17.92
C LYS A 57 17.50 14.10 16.51
N ILE A 58 16.64 14.12 15.51
CA ILE A 58 17.04 14.45 14.13
C ILE A 58 17.40 15.94 14.12
N ASP A 59 18.69 16.23 14.04
CA ASP A 59 19.23 17.60 13.94
C ASP A 59 19.70 17.94 12.51
N ASP A 60 19.98 19.22 12.28
CA ASP A 60 20.43 19.70 10.97
C ASP A 60 21.79 19.11 10.56
N GLY A 61 22.63 18.73 11.53
CA GLY A 61 23.91 18.05 11.29
C GLY A 61 23.70 16.67 10.67
N PHE A 62 22.79 15.88 11.26
CA PHE A 62 22.37 14.57 10.74
C PHE A 62 21.79 14.69 9.34
N LEU A 63 20.89 15.66 9.11
CA LEU A 63 20.28 15.87 7.79
C LEU A 63 21.32 16.25 6.73
N ASN A 64 22.28 17.11 7.07
CA ASN A 64 23.33 17.52 6.14
C ASN A 64 24.32 16.40 5.85
N ALA A 65 24.66 15.56 6.84
CA ALA A 65 25.45 14.36 6.65
C ALA A 65 24.74 13.36 5.73
N ALA A 66 23.45 13.10 5.96
CA ALA A 66 22.64 12.22 5.12
C ALA A 66 22.54 12.72 3.67
N LYS A 67 22.38 14.02 3.44
CA LYS A 67 22.36 14.61 2.08
C LYS A 67 23.68 14.49 1.34
N ARG A 68 24.81 14.42 2.06
CA ARG A 68 26.16 14.26 1.47
C ARG A 68 26.53 12.80 1.26
N TRP A 69 25.83 11.88 1.93
CA TRP A 69 26.06 10.45 1.79
C TRP A 69 25.81 10.00 0.34
N GLY A 70 26.78 9.29 -0.26
CA GLY A 70 26.70 8.79 -1.63
C GLY A 70 27.14 9.76 -2.73
N ARG A 71 27.57 10.99 -2.40
CA ARG A 71 28.29 11.84 -3.37
C ARG A 71 29.76 11.44 -3.40
N LYS A 72 30.12 10.52 -4.30
CA LYS A 72 31.50 10.26 -4.70
C LYS A 72 31.59 10.28 -6.22
#